data_AF-J0CSX1-F1
#
_entry.id   AF-J0CSX1-F1
#
_cell.length_a   1.000
_cell.length_b   1.000
_cell.length_c   1.000
_cell.angle_alpha   90.00
_cell.angle_beta   90.00
_cell.angle_gamma   90.00
#
_symmetry.space_group_name_H-M   'P 1'
#
loop_
_entity.id
_entity.type
_entity.pdbx_description
1 polymer ?
#
loop_
_entity_poly.entity_id
_entity_poly.type
_entity_poly.pdbx_seq_one_letter_code
_entity_poly.pdbx_strand_id
1 'polypeptide(L)'
;MVMMHNSIPWDILLEVFDLLDPRYIFRCTHVSHDWRILARSHPTFWRTLCLSDVGLTSGQANLFLERLNVTKPASPRRLSLALTCLRGPGGLMTTTILPAVTPHIPRCDLLLLLLGADAASSFWPLFSIDAPRLRFLEVRVGPGAVDVQPVPSHMFNLGAYGTVERISFVDVPLPPGLHPIPHTLQNVKAICQHREPQLQQLLRWVPQTQSIDHWDDRKPTTKREPLPPLLVQCYPRLSVLRRIVIHNPGDLWHTLCQTVPLLTIRGFCPDGVALQRTLPPQGPLAVSLCRLIRQQAVTRNFVIAGEVIITNRDKSIVRYVDAMHIPCMMSPKFLDAFLTPIRLVWLSIELPSLRELCKLKFKMPQLRTLCVVITGLSATRMDGAAIDCPNLRTLAFERNCIVGDVAITWDDINNFILDTLKPTDDTALEVVFRGVRTVGDEAMGGHIGSVVHHKEKPALLPKRRAADALQEEGALRRLEWMMDDPWAGWMPVKE
;
A
#
# COMPACT_ATOMS: atom_id res chain seq x y z
N MET A 1 -23.69 62.21 -4.40
CA MET A 1 -22.72 61.54 -3.51
C MET A 1 -22.67 60.07 -3.94
N VAL A 2 -21.69 59.72 -4.76
CA VAL A 2 -21.54 58.35 -5.31
C VAL A 2 -20.95 57.49 -4.19
N MET A 3 -21.75 56.63 -3.57
CA MET A 3 -21.20 55.58 -2.71
C MET A 3 -20.45 54.62 -3.62
N MET A 4 -19.13 54.80 -3.74
CA MET A 4 -18.26 53.76 -4.27
C MET A 4 -18.35 52.58 -3.31
N HIS A 5 -19.20 51.60 -3.66
CA HIS A 5 -19.22 50.32 -2.96
C HIS A 5 -17.85 49.67 -3.15
N ASN A 6 -17.09 49.60 -2.07
CA ASN A 6 -15.90 48.76 -1.90
C ASN A 6 -16.31 47.27 -2.02
N SER A 7 -16.69 46.85 -3.22
CA SER A 7 -16.95 45.45 -3.52
C SER A 7 -15.65 44.79 -3.92
N ILE A 8 -15.35 43.66 -3.27
CA ILE A 8 -14.21 42.82 -3.66
C ILE A 8 -14.49 42.32 -5.09
N PRO A 9 -13.53 42.47 -6.02
CA PRO A 9 -13.68 41.94 -7.38
C PRO A 9 -14.04 40.46 -7.39
N TRP A 10 -14.84 40.05 -8.38
CA TRP A 10 -15.42 38.70 -8.47
C TRP A 10 -14.34 37.60 -8.61
N ASP A 11 -13.28 37.90 -9.35
CA ASP A 11 -12.09 37.07 -9.52
C ASP A 11 -11.35 36.83 -8.20
N ILE A 12 -11.20 37.86 -7.37
CA ILE A 12 -10.58 37.72 -6.04
C ILE A 12 -11.44 36.82 -5.13
N LEU A 13 -12.76 36.91 -5.21
CA LEU A 13 -13.65 36.03 -4.45
C LEU A 13 -13.59 34.57 -4.93
N LEU A 14 -13.37 34.32 -6.23
CA LEU A 14 -13.15 32.97 -6.76
C LEU A 14 -11.86 32.36 -6.20
N GLU A 15 -10.76 33.12 -6.19
CA GLU A 15 -9.49 32.68 -5.60
C GLU A 15 -9.64 32.35 -4.11
N VAL A 16 -10.44 33.14 -3.38
CA VAL A 16 -10.78 32.82 -1.98
C VAL A 16 -11.54 31.50 -1.90
N PHE A 17 -12.50 31.24 -2.79
CA PHE A 17 -13.30 30.01 -2.78
C PHE A 17 -12.50 28.76 -3.16
N ASP A 18 -11.44 28.90 -3.96
CA ASP A 18 -10.50 27.81 -4.25
C ASP A 18 -9.74 27.34 -3.00
N LEU A 19 -9.61 28.20 -2.00
CA LEU A 19 -8.99 27.89 -0.71
C LEU A 19 -9.99 27.37 0.35
N LEU A 20 -11.30 27.43 0.09
CA LEU A 20 -12.32 27.03 1.04
C LEU A 20 -12.70 25.55 0.91
N ASP A 21 -12.76 24.86 2.05
CA ASP A 21 -13.37 23.54 2.11
C ASP A 21 -14.88 23.62 1.75
N PRO A 22 -15.49 22.52 1.27
CA PRO A 22 -16.91 22.49 0.91
C PRO A 22 -17.85 23.05 1.99
N ARG A 23 -17.52 22.80 3.28
CA ARG A 23 -18.29 23.29 4.43
C ARG A 23 -18.37 24.82 4.50
N TYR A 24 -17.29 25.53 4.18
CA TYR A 24 -17.26 26.99 4.20
C TYR A 24 -17.97 27.59 3.00
N ILE A 25 -17.86 26.96 1.83
CA ILE A 25 -18.58 27.39 0.63
C ILE A 25 -20.09 27.34 0.84
N PHE A 26 -20.61 26.33 1.56
CA PHE A 26 -22.03 26.35 1.93
C PHE A 26 -22.40 27.57 2.78
N ARG A 27 -21.56 27.96 3.75
CA ARG A 27 -21.80 29.17 4.56
C ARG A 27 -21.78 30.43 3.69
N CYS A 28 -20.90 30.50 2.69
CA CYS A 28 -20.86 31.60 1.73
C CYS A 28 -22.20 31.78 1.00
N THR A 29 -22.96 30.71 0.75
CA THR A 29 -24.29 30.81 0.11
C THR A 29 -25.35 31.55 0.94
N HIS A 30 -25.07 31.80 2.22
CA HIS A 30 -25.96 32.50 3.15
C HIS A 30 -25.53 33.95 3.42
N VAL A 31 -24.38 34.42 2.89
CA VAL A 31 -23.85 35.76 3.17
C VAL A 31 -24.62 36.85 2.42
N SER A 32 -24.71 36.74 1.10
CA SER A 32 -25.44 37.68 0.25
C SER A 32 -25.97 36.99 -1.01
N HIS A 33 -26.78 37.68 -1.81
CA HIS A 33 -27.24 37.17 -3.09
C HIS A 33 -26.08 36.87 -4.06
N ASP A 34 -25.13 37.80 -4.16
CA ASP A 34 -23.97 37.66 -5.07
C ASP A 34 -23.03 36.53 -4.63
N TRP A 35 -22.76 36.43 -3.32
CA TRP A 35 -21.98 35.32 -2.78
C TRP A 35 -22.65 33.97 -3.00
N ARG A 36 -23.99 33.92 -2.95
CA ARG A 36 -24.76 32.71 -3.26
C ARG A 36 -24.61 32.30 -4.71
N ILE A 37 -24.76 33.23 -5.65
CA ILE A 37 -24.57 32.94 -7.08
C ILE A 37 -23.14 32.45 -7.32
N LEU A 38 -22.16 33.16 -6.77
CA LEU A 38 -20.75 32.83 -6.94
C LEU A 38 -20.42 31.46 -6.36
N ALA A 39 -20.80 31.21 -5.11
CA ALA A 39 -20.51 29.97 -4.41
C ALA A 39 -21.18 28.78 -5.11
N ARG A 40 -22.43 28.94 -5.57
CA ARG A 40 -23.13 27.90 -6.33
C ARG A 40 -22.48 27.61 -7.69
N SER A 41 -21.91 28.62 -8.34
CA SER A 41 -21.20 28.44 -9.62
C SER A 41 -19.84 27.74 -9.48
N HIS A 42 -19.24 27.84 -8.28
CA HIS A 42 -17.90 27.37 -7.98
C HIS A 42 -17.78 25.83 -8.04
N PRO A 43 -16.71 25.24 -8.63
CA PRO A 43 -16.54 23.80 -8.72
C PRO A 43 -16.66 23.07 -7.39
N THR A 44 -16.09 23.60 -6.31
CA THR A 44 -16.16 22.95 -4.99
C THR A 44 -17.61 22.77 -4.47
N PHE A 45 -18.57 23.56 -4.94
CA PHE A 45 -19.98 23.39 -4.59
C PHE A 45 -20.62 22.18 -5.28
N TRP A 46 -20.39 21.95 -6.58
CA TRP A 46 -21.13 20.93 -7.34
C TRP A 46 -20.27 19.76 -7.86
N ARG A 47 -18.94 19.88 -7.89
CA ARG A 47 -18.03 18.89 -8.49
C ARG A 47 -17.94 17.61 -7.69
N THR A 48 -17.90 17.69 -6.36
CA THR A 48 -17.79 16.51 -5.48
C THR A 48 -19.07 16.37 -4.66
N LEU A 49 -19.86 15.35 -4.99
CA LEU A 49 -21.13 15.07 -4.34
C LEU A 49 -21.05 13.78 -3.56
N CYS A 50 -21.49 13.82 -2.31
CA CYS A 50 -21.62 12.65 -1.46
C CYS A 50 -23.02 12.62 -0.85
N LEU A 51 -23.64 11.45 -0.82
CA LEU A 51 -24.92 11.25 -0.15
C LEU A 51 -24.98 9.89 0.52
N SER A 52 -25.57 9.83 1.70
CA SER A 52 -25.81 8.60 2.47
C SER A 52 -27.29 8.48 2.78
N ASP A 53 -27.86 7.29 2.70
CA ASP A 53 -29.24 6.99 3.10
C ASP A 53 -29.41 6.90 4.63
N VAL A 54 -28.31 6.79 5.38
CA VAL A 54 -28.31 6.80 6.85
C VAL A 54 -28.71 8.18 7.36
N GLY A 55 -29.95 8.30 7.83
CA GLY A 55 -30.50 9.57 8.34
C GLY A 55 -30.87 10.57 7.26
N LEU A 56 -31.04 10.12 6.01
CA LEU A 56 -31.36 10.99 4.87
C LEU A 56 -32.72 11.67 5.06
N THR A 57 -32.71 13.01 5.11
CA THR A 57 -33.92 13.83 5.12
C THR A 57 -34.26 14.35 3.72
N SER A 58 -35.52 14.75 3.51
CA SER A 58 -35.94 15.39 2.25
C SER A 58 -35.16 16.68 1.96
N GLY A 59 -34.77 17.43 2.99
CA GLY A 59 -33.96 18.64 2.84
C GLY A 59 -32.55 18.34 2.32
N GLN A 60 -31.91 17.27 2.83
CA GLN A 60 -30.60 16.82 2.35
C GLN A 60 -30.68 16.29 0.91
N ALA A 61 -31.73 15.53 0.60
CA ALA A 61 -32.01 15.07 -0.76
C ALA A 61 -32.17 16.26 -1.73
N ASN A 62 -32.98 17.26 -1.36
CA ASN A 62 -33.20 18.46 -2.17
C ASN A 62 -31.91 19.25 -2.39
N LEU A 63 -31.09 19.44 -1.35
CA LEU A 63 -29.79 20.10 -1.48
C LEU A 63 -28.85 19.31 -2.42
N PHE A 64 -28.84 17.99 -2.34
CA PHE A 64 -28.07 17.15 -3.24
C PHE A 64 -28.54 17.33 -4.70
N LEU A 65 -29.85 17.28 -4.94
CA LEU A 65 -30.44 17.49 -6.26
C LEU A 65 -30.17 18.90 -6.81
N GLU A 66 -30.23 19.91 -5.95
CA GLU A 66 -29.87 21.28 -6.31
C GLU A 66 -28.43 21.33 -6.83
N ARG A 67 -27.48 20.75 -6.06
CA ARG A 67 -26.06 20.72 -6.42
C ARG A 67 -25.80 19.93 -7.71
N LEU A 68 -26.47 18.78 -7.87
CA LEU A 68 -26.38 17.94 -9.06
C LEU A 68 -26.84 18.71 -10.30
N ASN A 69 -27.94 19.46 -10.17
CA ASN A 69 -28.56 20.21 -11.27
C ASN A 69 -27.94 21.57 -11.57
N VAL A 70 -27.00 22.08 -10.76
CA VAL A 70 -26.22 23.29 -11.09
C VAL A 70 -25.58 23.17 -12.47
N THR A 71 -25.15 21.95 -12.82
CA THR A 71 -24.52 21.67 -14.10
C THR A 71 -25.36 20.66 -14.86
N LYS A 72 -25.82 21.03 -16.07
CA LYS A 72 -26.66 20.16 -16.90
C LYS A 72 -26.00 18.79 -17.15
N PRO A 73 -26.79 17.71 -17.34
CA PRO A 73 -26.28 16.37 -17.68
C PRO A 73 -25.28 16.37 -18.85
N ALA A 74 -25.57 17.10 -19.93
CA ALA A 74 -24.71 17.23 -21.11
C ALA A 74 -23.47 18.14 -20.93
N SER A 75 -23.20 18.64 -19.71
CA SER A 75 -22.09 19.53 -19.47
C SER A 75 -20.73 18.82 -19.65
N PRO A 76 -19.72 19.48 -20.25
CA PRO A 76 -18.37 18.95 -20.30
C PRO A 76 -17.63 19.06 -18.95
N ARG A 77 -18.30 19.44 -17.87
CA ARG A 77 -17.69 19.53 -16.54
C ARG A 77 -17.68 18.14 -15.88
N ARG A 78 -16.58 17.76 -15.22
CA ARG A 78 -16.48 16.44 -14.54
C ARG A 78 -17.21 16.44 -13.20
N LEU A 79 -17.70 15.27 -12.80
CA LEU A 79 -18.42 15.05 -11.54
C LEU A 79 -17.77 13.90 -10.78
N SER A 80 -17.52 14.07 -9.48
CA SER A 80 -17.07 13.01 -8.59
C SER A 80 -18.22 12.67 -7.65
N LEU A 81 -18.68 11.42 -7.68
CA LEU A 81 -19.90 10.99 -7.00
C LEU A 81 -19.62 9.85 -6.02
N ALA A 82 -20.07 10.02 -4.78
CA ALA A 82 -20.03 8.99 -3.74
C ALA A 82 -21.43 8.76 -3.15
N LEU A 83 -21.99 7.56 -3.31
CA LEU A 83 -23.31 7.21 -2.81
C LEU A 83 -23.22 6.04 -1.82
N THR A 84 -23.83 6.22 -0.65
CA THR A 84 -23.99 5.17 0.36
C THR A 84 -25.47 4.82 0.49
N CYS A 85 -25.84 3.58 0.20
CA CYS A 85 -27.20 3.07 0.30
C CYS A 85 -27.20 1.72 1.02
N LEU A 86 -27.34 1.73 2.35
CA LEU A 86 -27.29 0.51 3.16
C LEU A 86 -28.65 -0.18 3.31
N ARG A 87 -29.75 0.53 3.04
CA ARG A 87 -31.12 0.02 3.16
C ARG A 87 -31.62 -0.51 1.81
N GLY A 88 -32.53 -1.48 1.89
CA GLY A 88 -33.18 -2.08 0.72
C GLY A 88 -33.99 -1.10 -0.13
N PRO A 89 -34.61 -1.59 -1.22
CA PRO A 89 -35.32 -0.76 -2.18
C PRO A 89 -36.51 0.00 -1.55
N GLY A 90 -36.83 1.18 -2.09
CA GLY A 90 -38.01 1.97 -1.71
C GLY A 90 -37.70 3.25 -0.92
N GLY A 91 -36.45 3.47 -0.50
CA GLY A 91 -36.03 4.72 0.13
C GLY A 91 -35.84 5.87 -0.87
N LEU A 92 -35.79 7.11 -0.38
CA LEU A 92 -35.50 8.33 -1.16
C LEU A 92 -34.28 8.18 -2.06
N MET A 93 -33.26 7.43 -1.60
CA MET A 93 -32.06 7.13 -2.38
C MET A 93 -32.40 6.41 -3.69
N THR A 94 -33.19 5.33 -3.63
CA THR A 94 -33.57 4.54 -4.81
C THR A 94 -34.68 5.17 -5.64
N THR A 95 -35.64 5.86 -5.01
CA THR A 95 -36.84 6.37 -5.70
C THR A 95 -36.67 7.77 -6.27
N THR A 96 -35.80 8.59 -5.68
CA THR A 96 -35.64 10.01 -6.05
C THR A 96 -34.22 10.31 -6.52
N ILE A 97 -33.21 9.95 -5.72
CA ILE A 97 -31.82 10.32 -6.00
C ILE A 97 -31.26 9.54 -7.18
N LEU A 98 -31.42 8.23 -7.19
CA LEU A 98 -30.87 7.36 -8.22
C LEU A 98 -31.37 7.71 -9.64
N PRO A 99 -32.69 7.92 -9.87
CA PRO A 99 -33.17 8.41 -11.16
C PRO A 99 -32.57 9.77 -11.56
N ALA A 100 -32.38 10.68 -10.60
CA ALA A 100 -31.77 11.99 -10.87
C ALA A 100 -30.27 11.91 -11.17
N VAL A 101 -29.56 10.94 -10.59
CA VAL A 101 -28.13 10.69 -10.84
C VAL A 101 -27.87 10.08 -12.21
N THR A 102 -28.79 9.23 -12.69
CA THR A 102 -28.65 8.44 -13.92
C THR A 102 -28.17 9.28 -15.13
N PRO A 103 -28.77 10.45 -15.45
CA PRO A 103 -28.32 11.29 -16.57
C PRO A 103 -26.90 11.88 -16.41
N HIS A 104 -26.36 11.90 -15.19
CA HIS A 104 -25.05 12.49 -14.90
C HIS A 104 -23.90 11.47 -14.90
N ILE A 105 -24.18 10.17 -15.02
CA ILE A 105 -23.14 9.13 -15.10
C ILE A 105 -22.12 9.37 -16.24
N PRO A 106 -22.50 9.82 -17.45
CA PRO A 106 -21.54 10.03 -18.55
C PRO A 106 -20.42 11.03 -18.27
N ARG A 107 -20.62 11.91 -17.28
CA ARG A 107 -19.64 12.93 -16.89
C ARG A 107 -18.92 12.64 -15.58
N CYS A 108 -19.21 11.49 -14.95
CA CYS A 108 -18.53 11.07 -13.75
C CYS A 108 -17.06 10.75 -14.05
N ASP A 109 -16.13 11.31 -13.28
CA ASP A 109 -14.71 10.92 -13.28
C ASP A 109 -14.36 9.99 -12.11
N LEU A 110 -15.16 10.03 -11.05
CA LEU A 110 -15.12 9.13 -9.91
C LEU A 110 -16.55 8.69 -9.58
N LEU A 111 -16.73 7.38 -9.42
CA LEU A 111 -17.97 6.78 -8.93
C LEU A 111 -17.64 5.83 -7.77
N LEU A 112 -18.09 6.18 -6.56
CA LEU A 112 -17.98 5.36 -5.36
C LEU A 112 -19.37 4.96 -4.90
N LEU A 113 -19.62 3.66 -4.80
CA LEU A 113 -20.87 3.08 -4.33
C LEU A 113 -20.60 2.21 -3.09
N LEU A 114 -21.23 2.52 -1.96
CA LEU A 114 -21.26 1.69 -0.75
C LEU A 114 -22.70 1.22 -0.54
N LEU A 115 -22.95 -0.05 -0.86
CA LEU A 115 -24.29 -0.59 -0.99
C LEU A 115 -24.53 -1.68 0.05
N GLY A 116 -25.73 -1.74 0.64
CA GLY A 116 -26.21 -2.95 1.31
C GLY A 116 -26.52 -4.03 0.28
N ALA A 117 -26.48 -5.31 0.68
CA ALA A 117 -26.78 -6.43 -0.22
C ALA A 117 -28.15 -6.27 -0.91
N ASP A 118 -29.16 -5.86 -0.15
CA ASP A 118 -30.53 -5.67 -0.65
C ASP A 118 -30.67 -4.45 -1.58
N ALA A 119 -29.79 -3.46 -1.43
CA ALA A 119 -29.79 -2.25 -2.24
C ALA A 119 -29.10 -2.45 -3.60
N ALA A 120 -28.15 -3.38 -3.66
CA ALA A 120 -27.19 -3.51 -4.76
C ALA A 120 -27.88 -3.66 -6.12
N SER A 121 -28.93 -4.48 -6.21
CA SER A 121 -29.70 -4.70 -7.44
C SER A 121 -30.31 -3.42 -8.02
N SER A 122 -30.67 -2.46 -7.18
CA SER A 122 -31.22 -1.18 -7.62
C SER A 122 -30.18 -0.32 -8.33
N PHE A 123 -28.89 -0.46 -8.00
CA PHE A 123 -27.81 0.34 -8.55
C PHE A 123 -27.16 -0.28 -9.79
N TRP A 124 -27.37 -1.57 -10.03
CA TRP A 124 -26.84 -2.28 -11.20
C TRP A 124 -27.17 -1.63 -12.56
N PRO A 125 -28.36 -1.05 -12.78
CA PRO A 125 -28.67 -0.32 -14.02
C PRO A 125 -27.77 0.89 -14.30
N LEU A 126 -27.11 1.49 -13.28
CA LEU A 126 -26.17 2.60 -13.53
C LEU A 126 -25.00 2.19 -14.43
N PHE A 127 -24.66 0.91 -14.41
CA PHE A 127 -23.55 0.38 -15.19
C PHE A 127 -23.91 0.03 -16.63
N SER A 128 -25.19 0.14 -17.00
CA SER A 128 -25.65 0.12 -18.38
C SER A 128 -25.42 1.44 -19.10
N ILE A 129 -25.00 2.49 -18.39
CA ILE A 129 -24.88 3.85 -18.91
C ILE A 129 -23.43 4.12 -19.27
N ASP A 130 -23.21 4.65 -20.48
CA ASP A 130 -21.88 5.03 -20.93
C ASP A 130 -21.23 6.09 -20.03
N ALA A 131 -20.08 5.75 -19.44
CA ALA A 131 -19.26 6.61 -18.58
C ALA A 131 -17.87 6.92 -19.18
N PRO A 132 -17.78 7.63 -20.32
CA PRO A 132 -16.54 7.84 -21.09
C PRO A 132 -15.45 8.65 -20.37
N ARG A 133 -15.75 9.20 -19.20
CA ARG A 133 -14.84 10.03 -18.40
C ARG A 133 -14.43 9.39 -17.09
N LEU A 134 -14.95 8.19 -16.80
CA LEU A 134 -14.72 7.51 -15.56
C LEU A 134 -13.23 7.14 -15.47
N ARG A 135 -12.59 7.55 -14.38
CA ARG A 135 -11.19 7.22 -14.07
C ARG A 135 -11.11 6.30 -12.87
N PHE A 136 -12.01 6.50 -11.90
CA PHE A 136 -12.04 5.76 -10.64
C PHE A 136 -13.42 5.15 -10.42
N LEU A 137 -13.46 3.82 -10.31
CA LEU A 137 -14.66 3.09 -9.93
C LEU A 137 -14.42 2.35 -8.63
N GLU A 138 -15.25 2.58 -7.64
CA GLU A 138 -15.26 1.84 -6.39
C GLU A 138 -16.66 1.36 -6.05
N VAL A 139 -16.82 0.06 -5.83
CA VAL A 139 -18.09 -0.55 -5.44
C VAL A 139 -17.83 -1.46 -4.25
N ARG A 140 -18.56 -1.23 -3.17
CA ARG A 140 -18.53 -2.06 -1.97
C ARG A 140 -19.93 -2.53 -1.68
N VAL A 141 -20.10 -3.83 -1.50
CA VAL A 141 -21.37 -4.42 -1.09
C VAL A 141 -21.20 -4.97 0.31
N GLY A 142 -21.97 -4.45 1.26
CA GLY A 142 -21.94 -4.90 2.65
C GLY A 142 -22.47 -6.34 2.80
N PRO A 143 -22.22 -6.96 3.96
CA PRO A 143 -22.78 -8.27 4.28
C PRO A 143 -24.31 -8.23 4.24
N GLY A 144 -24.91 -9.33 3.78
CA GLY A 144 -26.36 -9.50 3.81
C GLY A 144 -26.76 -10.97 3.70
N ALA A 145 -27.96 -11.29 4.16
CA ALA A 145 -28.53 -12.64 4.09
C ALA A 145 -28.94 -13.03 2.66
N VAL A 146 -29.10 -12.05 1.77
CA VAL A 146 -29.53 -12.25 0.40
C VAL A 146 -28.31 -12.45 -0.51
N ASP A 147 -28.40 -13.44 -1.39
CA ASP A 147 -27.45 -13.61 -2.48
C ASP A 147 -27.53 -12.41 -3.42
N VAL A 148 -26.48 -11.59 -3.42
CA VAL A 148 -26.35 -10.44 -4.30
C VAL A 148 -26.19 -10.96 -5.71
N GLN A 149 -27.13 -10.56 -6.56
CA GLN A 149 -27.07 -10.84 -7.99
C GLN A 149 -25.72 -10.36 -8.56
N PRO A 150 -25.06 -11.15 -9.42
CA PRO A 150 -23.84 -10.73 -10.10
C PRO A 150 -24.08 -9.42 -10.82
N VAL A 151 -23.05 -8.59 -10.85
CA VAL A 151 -23.07 -7.37 -11.62
C VAL A 151 -23.37 -7.70 -13.09
N PRO A 152 -24.22 -6.92 -13.79
CA PRO A 152 -24.52 -7.19 -15.19
C PRO A 152 -23.26 -7.23 -16.06
N SER A 153 -23.16 -8.21 -16.96
CA SER A 153 -21.97 -8.41 -17.81
C SER A 153 -21.64 -7.19 -18.68
N HIS A 154 -22.63 -6.40 -19.09
CA HIS A 154 -22.43 -5.18 -19.87
C HIS A 154 -21.72 -4.05 -19.09
N MET A 155 -21.72 -4.08 -17.74
CA MET A 155 -20.89 -3.17 -16.93
C MET A 155 -19.42 -3.22 -17.33
N PHE A 156 -19.01 -4.39 -17.81
CA PHE A 156 -17.63 -4.73 -18.08
C PHE A 156 -17.23 -4.51 -19.54
N ASN A 157 -18.13 -3.94 -20.36
CA ASN A 157 -17.79 -3.33 -21.65
C ASN A 157 -17.03 -2.00 -21.46
N LEU A 158 -16.08 -1.97 -20.51
CA LEU A 158 -15.13 -0.87 -20.33
C LEU A 158 -14.20 -0.69 -21.53
N GLY A 159 -14.29 -1.54 -22.57
CA GLY A 159 -13.66 -1.30 -23.86
C GLY A 159 -14.03 0.06 -24.48
N ALA A 160 -15.19 0.62 -24.14
CA ALA A 160 -15.58 1.98 -24.51
C ALA A 160 -14.95 3.08 -23.61
N TYR A 161 -14.44 2.72 -22.42
CA TYR A 161 -13.93 3.68 -21.42
C TYR A 161 -12.41 3.56 -21.28
N GLY A 162 -11.68 3.95 -22.33
CA GLY A 162 -10.21 3.99 -22.31
C GLY A 162 -9.60 4.93 -21.25
N THR A 163 -10.41 5.63 -20.45
CA THR A 163 -9.98 6.53 -19.38
C THR A 163 -9.94 5.89 -17.99
N VAL A 164 -10.49 4.67 -17.82
CA VAL A 164 -10.54 4.03 -16.50
C VAL A 164 -9.12 3.69 -16.08
N GLU A 165 -8.70 4.20 -14.92
CA GLU A 165 -7.36 3.99 -14.38
C GLU A 165 -7.41 2.98 -13.23
N ARG A 166 -8.46 3.05 -12.39
CA ARG A 166 -8.57 2.26 -11.17
C ARG A 166 -9.95 1.70 -10.94
N ILE A 167 -9.99 0.45 -10.51
CA ILE A 167 -11.21 -0.25 -10.12
C ILE A 167 -10.99 -0.86 -8.74
N SER A 168 -11.97 -0.71 -7.84
CA SER A 168 -11.98 -1.33 -6.53
C SER A 168 -13.32 -1.96 -6.23
N PHE A 169 -13.35 -3.27 -6.07
CA PHE A 169 -14.52 -4.05 -5.71
C PHE A 169 -14.35 -4.70 -4.35
N VAL A 170 -15.37 -4.59 -3.50
CA VAL A 170 -15.44 -5.26 -2.19
C VAL A 170 -16.75 -6.04 -2.13
N ASP A 171 -16.65 -7.37 -2.08
CA ASP A 171 -17.77 -8.33 -2.09
C ASP A 171 -18.72 -8.18 -3.28
N VAL A 172 -18.19 -7.74 -4.42
CA VAL A 172 -18.95 -7.60 -5.67
C VAL A 172 -18.82 -8.89 -6.49
N PRO A 173 -19.91 -9.62 -6.74
CA PRO A 173 -19.89 -10.80 -7.59
C PRO A 173 -19.68 -10.43 -9.05
N LEU A 174 -18.57 -10.89 -9.64
CA LEU A 174 -18.30 -10.83 -11.07
C LEU A 174 -19.17 -11.87 -11.80
N PRO A 175 -19.81 -11.50 -12.92
CA PRO A 175 -20.59 -12.43 -13.72
C PRO A 175 -19.67 -13.41 -14.48
N PRO A 176 -20.18 -14.59 -14.85
CA PRO A 176 -19.46 -15.50 -15.74
C PRO A 176 -19.36 -14.92 -17.15
N GLY A 177 -18.32 -15.30 -17.89
CA GLY A 177 -18.18 -14.99 -19.32
C GLY A 177 -17.77 -13.54 -19.64
N LEU A 178 -17.09 -12.85 -18.71
CA LEU A 178 -16.58 -11.51 -18.95
C LEU A 178 -15.64 -11.43 -20.16
N HIS A 179 -15.88 -10.44 -21.02
CA HIS A 179 -14.95 -10.09 -22.09
C HIS A 179 -13.74 -9.34 -21.51
N PRO A 180 -12.52 -9.66 -21.95
CA PRO A 180 -11.33 -8.97 -21.47
C PRO A 180 -11.31 -7.49 -21.86
N ILE A 181 -10.94 -6.61 -20.94
CA ILE A 181 -10.73 -5.19 -21.23
C ILE A 181 -9.53 -5.01 -22.17
N PRO A 182 -9.66 -4.22 -23.26
CA PRO A 182 -8.60 -4.05 -24.24
C PRO A 182 -7.50 -3.07 -23.82
N HIS A 183 -7.75 -2.17 -22.86
CA HIS A 183 -6.81 -1.15 -22.39
C HIS A 183 -6.13 -1.54 -21.06
N THR A 184 -5.05 -0.83 -20.73
CA THR A 184 -4.26 -1.04 -19.51
C THR A 184 -4.87 -0.30 -18.32
N LEU A 185 -5.11 -1.03 -17.23
CA LEU A 185 -5.52 -0.45 -15.95
C LEU A 185 -4.30 -0.23 -15.05
N GLN A 186 -4.25 0.88 -14.31
CA GLN A 186 -3.17 1.13 -13.36
C GLN A 186 -3.32 0.25 -12.11
N ASN A 187 -4.55 0.11 -11.60
CA ASN A 187 -4.79 -0.66 -10.38
C ASN A 187 -6.17 -1.29 -10.35
N VAL A 188 -6.23 -2.58 -10.02
CA VAL A 188 -7.47 -3.32 -9.80
C VAL A 188 -7.42 -3.92 -8.41
N LYS A 189 -8.39 -3.57 -7.59
CA LYS A 189 -8.55 -4.08 -6.23
C LYS A 189 -9.83 -4.91 -6.16
N ALA A 190 -9.72 -6.14 -5.67
CA ALA A 190 -10.82 -7.07 -5.50
C ALA A 190 -10.70 -7.71 -4.12
N ILE A 191 -11.55 -7.27 -3.20
CA ILE A 191 -11.64 -7.79 -1.84
C ILE A 191 -12.89 -8.67 -1.76
N CYS A 192 -12.72 -9.90 -1.31
CA CYS A 192 -13.78 -10.88 -1.06
C CYS A 192 -13.75 -11.24 0.44
N GLN A 193 -14.56 -10.57 1.25
CA GLN A 193 -14.70 -10.87 2.68
C GLN A 193 -15.77 -11.94 2.93
N HIS A 194 -16.88 -11.86 2.20
CA HIS A 194 -18.06 -12.68 2.41
C HIS A 194 -18.40 -13.62 1.25
N ARG A 195 -17.71 -13.49 0.10
CA ARG A 195 -18.00 -14.23 -1.14
C ARG A 195 -16.80 -14.99 -1.68
N GLU A 196 -17.05 -15.93 -2.59
CA GLU A 196 -16.00 -16.71 -3.26
C GLU A 196 -14.93 -15.85 -3.95
N PRO A 197 -13.66 -16.27 -3.90
CA PRO A 197 -12.57 -15.47 -4.43
C PRO A 197 -12.57 -15.64 -5.94
N GLN A 198 -12.69 -14.53 -6.67
CA GLN A 198 -12.86 -14.56 -8.12
C GLN A 198 -11.59 -14.14 -8.86
N LEU A 199 -10.40 -14.44 -8.30
CA LEU A 199 -9.11 -14.04 -8.88
C LEU A 199 -8.97 -14.49 -10.33
N GLN A 200 -9.43 -15.71 -10.65
CA GLN A 200 -9.40 -16.23 -12.02
C GLN A 200 -10.30 -15.44 -12.98
N GLN A 201 -11.52 -15.10 -12.56
CA GLN A 201 -12.45 -14.30 -13.35
C GLN A 201 -11.91 -12.87 -13.50
N LEU A 202 -11.31 -12.33 -12.45
CA LEU A 202 -10.65 -11.02 -12.45
C LEU A 202 -9.52 -10.99 -13.47
N LEU A 203 -8.60 -11.96 -13.44
CA LEU A 203 -7.47 -12.03 -14.38
C LEU A 203 -7.92 -12.20 -15.84
N ARG A 204 -9.01 -12.95 -16.08
CA ARG A 204 -9.66 -13.06 -17.40
C ARG A 204 -10.20 -11.72 -17.89
N TRP A 205 -10.78 -10.96 -16.99
CA TRP A 205 -11.43 -9.70 -17.29
C TRP A 205 -10.44 -8.53 -17.46
N VAL A 206 -9.40 -8.43 -16.63
CA VAL A 206 -8.42 -7.33 -16.64
C VAL A 206 -7.00 -7.81 -17.02
N PRO A 207 -6.80 -8.41 -18.20
CA PRO A 207 -5.52 -9.06 -18.53
C PRO A 207 -4.34 -8.11 -18.65
N GLN A 208 -4.57 -6.79 -18.79
CA GLN A 208 -3.53 -5.75 -18.93
C GLN A 208 -3.44 -4.84 -17.69
N THR A 209 -3.78 -5.31 -16.50
CA THR A 209 -3.62 -4.49 -15.29
C THR A 209 -2.16 -4.43 -14.82
N GLN A 210 -1.71 -3.27 -14.34
CA GLN A 210 -0.39 -3.08 -13.76
C GLN A 210 -0.31 -3.53 -12.30
N SER A 211 -1.43 -3.50 -11.57
CA SER A 211 -1.50 -3.85 -10.15
C SER A 211 -2.79 -4.58 -9.83
N ILE A 212 -2.69 -5.65 -9.02
CA ILE A 212 -3.84 -6.40 -8.49
C ILE A 212 -3.75 -6.44 -6.96
N ASP A 213 -4.81 -6.06 -6.25
CA ASP A 213 -4.94 -6.24 -4.80
C ASP A 213 -6.07 -7.23 -4.49
N HIS A 214 -5.70 -8.46 -4.11
CA HIS A 214 -6.62 -9.57 -3.87
C HIS A 214 -6.64 -9.99 -2.40
N TRP A 215 -7.79 -9.81 -1.75
CA TRP A 215 -7.99 -10.21 -0.36
C TRP A 215 -9.13 -11.23 -0.25
N ASP A 216 -8.83 -12.41 0.29
CA ASP A 216 -9.83 -13.41 0.70
C ASP A 216 -9.78 -13.59 2.23
N ASP A 217 -10.79 -13.07 2.94
CA ASP A 217 -10.85 -13.09 4.41
C ASP A 217 -11.45 -14.39 4.97
N ARG A 218 -11.89 -15.31 4.09
CA ARG A 218 -12.50 -16.55 4.55
C ARG A 218 -11.45 -17.51 5.12
N LYS A 219 -11.85 -18.23 6.17
CA LYS A 219 -11.04 -19.31 6.74
C LYS A 219 -10.67 -20.27 5.60
N PRO A 220 -9.40 -20.69 5.48
CA PRO A 220 -8.97 -21.59 4.42
C PRO A 220 -9.79 -22.89 4.52
N THR A 221 -10.82 -23.01 3.69
CA THR A 221 -11.54 -24.26 3.52
C THR A 221 -10.63 -25.21 2.74
N THR A 222 -10.70 -26.49 3.07
CA THR A 222 -9.73 -27.54 2.73
C THR A 222 -9.63 -27.88 1.24
N LYS A 223 -10.35 -27.19 0.35
CA LYS A 223 -10.28 -27.39 -1.10
C LYS A 223 -10.24 -26.05 -1.82
N ARG A 224 -9.07 -25.43 -1.85
CA ARG A 224 -8.80 -24.36 -2.81
C ARG A 224 -8.39 -25.01 -4.13
N GLU A 225 -9.13 -24.71 -5.18
CA GLU A 225 -8.70 -25.08 -6.52
C GLU A 225 -7.43 -24.29 -6.86
N PRO A 226 -6.34 -24.95 -7.26
CA PRO A 226 -5.16 -24.25 -7.74
C PRO A 226 -5.55 -23.43 -8.99
N LEU A 227 -4.95 -22.25 -9.15
CA LEU A 227 -5.09 -21.50 -10.40
C LEU A 227 -4.72 -22.44 -11.56
N PRO A 228 -5.60 -22.60 -12.58
CA PRO A 228 -5.31 -23.50 -13.69
C PRO A 228 -3.95 -23.16 -14.30
N PRO A 229 -3.07 -24.14 -14.56
CA PRO A 229 -1.77 -23.88 -15.20
C PRO A 229 -1.90 -23.09 -16.52
N LEU A 230 -3.01 -23.30 -17.23
CA LEU A 230 -3.39 -22.56 -18.43
C LEU A 230 -3.61 -21.06 -18.20
N LEU A 231 -4.02 -20.59 -17.01
CA LEU A 231 -4.07 -19.15 -16.73
C LEU A 231 -2.70 -18.51 -16.60
N VAL A 232 -1.67 -19.29 -16.28
CA VAL A 232 -0.30 -18.79 -16.18
C VAL A 232 0.40 -18.88 -17.54
N GLN A 233 0.10 -19.92 -18.31
CA GLN A 233 0.65 -20.13 -19.66
C GLN A 233 -0.06 -19.29 -20.74
N CYS A 234 -1.38 -19.04 -20.63
CA CYS A 234 -2.19 -18.41 -21.68
C CYS A 234 -2.31 -16.88 -21.56
N TYR A 235 -1.59 -16.22 -20.64
CA TYR A 235 -1.62 -14.76 -20.55
C TYR A 235 -0.26 -14.11 -20.81
N PRO A 236 0.20 -14.07 -22.08
CA PRO A 236 1.27 -13.16 -22.53
C PRO A 236 1.02 -11.69 -22.11
N ARG A 237 -0.23 -11.34 -21.80
CA ARG A 237 -0.69 -10.00 -21.40
C ARG A 237 -0.41 -9.63 -19.94
N LEU A 238 -0.08 -10.61 -19.08
CA LEU A 238 0.44 -10.31 -17.73
C LEU A 238 1.86 -9.75 -17.74
N SER A 239 2.49 -9.60 -18.92
CA SER A 239 3.74 -8.84 -19.08
C SER A 239 3.64 -7.39 -18.55
N VAL A 240 2.43 -6.83 -18.51
CA VAL A 240 2.16 -5.48 -17.97
C VAL A 240 2.03 -5.49 -16.44
N LEU A 241 1.75 -6.65 -15.83
CA LEU A 241 1.55 -6.77 -14.39
C LEU A 241 2.87 -6.51 -13.66
N ARG A 242 2.90 -5.39 -12.93
CA ARG A 242 4.06 -4.98 -12.13
C ARG A 242 3.91 -5.41 -10.68
N ARG A 243 2.67 -5.46 -10.18
CA ARG A 243 2.39 -5.66 -8.76
C ARG A 243 1.22 -6.61 -8.51
N ILE A 244 1.39 -7.50 -7.54
CA ILE A 244 0.29 -8.25 -6.91
C ILE A 244 0.34 -8.00 -5.40
N VAL A 245 -0.81 -7.75 -4.78
CA VAL A 245 -1.01 -7.75 -3.33
C VAL A 245 -1.87 -8.95 -2.98
N ILE A 246 -1.37 -9.81 -2.09
CA ILE A 246 -2.09 -10.97 -1.57
C ILE A 246 -2.21 -10.85 -0.07
N HIS A 247 -3.38 -11.22 0.46
CA HIS A 247 -3.62 -11.19 1.91
C HIS A 247 -3.60 -12.59 2.54
N ASN A 248 -3.78 -13.63 1.71
CA ASN A 248 -3.83 -15.00 2.18
C ASN A 248 -2.50 -15.73 1.92
N PRO A 249 -1.81 -16.26 2.96
CA PRO A 249 -0.59 -17.04 2.77
C PRO A 249 -0.74 -18.26 1.85
N GLY A 250 -1.94 -18.83 1.72
CA GLY A 250 -2.20 -19.94 0.82
C GLY A 250 -2.01 -19.59 -0.67
N ASP A 251 -2.10 -18.30 -1.02
CA ASP A 251 -1.96 -17.84 -2.40
C ASP A 251 -0.48 -17.67 -2.82
N LEU A 252 0.45 -17.74 -1.86
CA LEU A 252 1.90 -17.67 -2.10
C LEU A 252 2.41 -18.82 -2.98
N TRP A 253 1.70 -19.95 -2.99
CA TRP A 253 2.06 -21.13 -3.78
C TRP A 253 1.75 -20.99 -5.26
N HIS A 254 1.06 -19.92 -5.69
CA HIS A 254 0.82 -19.66 -7.10
C HIS A 254 2.11 -19.28 -7.83
N THR A 255 2.33 -19.85 -9.00
CA THR A 255 3.49 -19.54 -9.85
C THR A 255 3.55 -18.06 -10.26
N LEU A 256 2.39 -17.37 -10.34
CA LEU A 256 2.33 -15.92 -10.57
C LEU A 256 3.10 -15.11 -9.52
N CYS A 257 3.10 -15.55 -8.27
CA CYS A 257 3.82 -14.90 -7.17
C CYS A 257 5.35 -14.97 -7.34
N GLN A 258 5.84 -15.91 -8.15
CA GLN A 258 7.26 -16.05 -8.48
C GLN A 258 7.66 -15.13 -9.63
N THR A 259 6.77 -14.93 -10.59
CA THR A 259 7.05 -14.21 -11.84
C THR A 259 6.79 -12.71 -11.76
N VAL A 260 5.94 -12.26 -10.84
CA VAL A 260 5.61 -10.83 -10.72
C VAL A 260 6.83 -10.03 -10.23
N PRO A 261 7.10 -8.83 -10.80
CA PRO A 261 8.20 -7.97 -10.36
C PRO A 261 8.09 -7.61 -8.87
N LEU A 262 6.93 -7.11 -8.44
CA LEU A 262 6.64 -6.77 -7.05
C LEU A 262 5.49 -7.62 -6.50
N LEU A 263 5.74 -8.36 -5.42
CA LEU A 263 4.69 -9.04 -4.65
C LEU A 263 4.59 -8.40 -3.27
N THR A 264 3.43 -7.84 -2.95
CA THR A 264 3.07 -7.41 -1.61
C THR A 264 2.28 -8.52 -0.91
N ILE A 265 2.64 -8.82 0.33
CA ILE A 265 2.03 -9.86 1.14
C ILE A 265 1.52 -9.20 2.42
N ARG A 266 0.20 -9.17 2.60
CA ARG A 266 -0.48 -8.57 3.74
C ARG A 266 -1.06 -9.67 4.62
N GLY A 267 -0.24 -10.26 5.48
CA GLY A 267 -0.64 -11.45 6.21
C GLY A 267 -0.03 -11.51 7.60
N PHE A 268 -0.81 -12.00 8.56
CA PHE A 268 -0.37 -12.11 9.95
C PHE A 268 0.81 -13.08 10.09
N CYS A 269 0.81 -14.22 9.39
CA CYS A 269 1.84 -15.26 9.58
C CYS A 269 2.11 -16.01 8.26
N PRO A 270 2.76 -15.39 7.26
CA PRO A 270 3.16 -16.13 6.07
C PRO A 270 4.13 -17.26 6.43
N ASP A 271 3.96 -18.42 5.80
CA ASP A 271 4.89 -19.53 5.95
C ASP A 271 6.24 -19.18 5.30
N GLY A 272 7.34 -19.42 6.01
CA GLY A 272 8.69 -19.05 5.55
C GLY A 272 9.09 -19.74 4.25
N VAL A 273 8.71 -21.02 4.08
CA VAL A 273 8.96 -21.79 2.84
C VAL A 273 8.13 -21.21 1.69
N ALA A 274 6.87 -20.90 1.94
CA ALA A 274 6.00 -20.29 0.94
C ALA A 274 6.56 -18.92 0.47
N LEU A 275 6.97 -18.05 1.40
CA LEU A 275 7.60 -16.77 1.09
C LEU A 275 8.89 -16.96 0.29
N GLN A 276 9.74 -17.90 0.70
CA GLN A 276 11.00 -18.21 0.02
C GLN A 276 10.77 -18.67 -1.43
N ARG A 277 9.73 -19.48 -1.70
CA ARG A 277 9.39 -19.89 -3.07
C ARG A 277 8.96 -18.75 -3.97
N THR A 278 8.49 -17.64 -3.40
CA THR A 278 8.18 -16.45 -4.20
C THR A 278 9.42 -15.69 -4.64
N LEU A 279 10.61 -15.96 -4.07
CA LEU A 279 11.80 -15.18 -4.37
C LEU A 279 12.29 -15.38 -5.81
N PRO A 280 12.88 -14.34 -6.43
CA PRO A 280 13.50 -14.49 -7.74
C PRO A 280 14.56 -15.62 -7.73
N PRO A 281 14.57 -16.51 -8.74
CA PRO A 281 15.45 -17.67 -8.75
C PRO A 281 16.94 -17.32 -8.90
N GLN A 282 17.27 -16.10 -9.33
CA GLN A 282 18.63 -15.64 -9.63
C GLN A 282 18.97 -14.31 -8.94
N GLY A 283 20.25 -14.13 -8.58
CA GLY A 283 20.80 -12.88 -8.04
C GLY A 283 20.90 -12.79 -6.50
N PRO A 284 21.81 -11.93 -6.00
CA PRO A 284 21.90 -11.63 -4.58
C PRO A 284 20.65 -10.91 -4.10
N LEU A 285 20.28 -11.16 -2.84
CA LEU A 285 19.12 -10.54 -2.21
C LEU A 285 19.54 -9.75 -0.98
N ALA A 286 18.84 -8.63 -0.79
CA ALA A 286 18.93 -7.76 0.36
C ALA A 286 17.60 -7.82 1.11
N VAL A 287 17.64 -8.19 2.39
CA VAL A 287 16.45 -8.37 3.24
C VAL A 287 16.47 -7.41 4.42
N SER A 288 15.36 -6.73 4.67
CA SER A 288 15.13 -5.94 5.87
C SER A 288 14.01 -6.56 6.70
N LEU A 289 14.25 -6.77 7.98
CA LEU A 289 13.33 -7.34 8.98
C LEU A 289 13.14 -6.33 10.11
N CYS A 290 12.07 -5.54 10.05
CA CYS A 290 11.83 -4.43 10.98
C CYS A 290 10.45 -4.48 11.61
N ARG A 291 10.28 -3.79 12.74
CA ARG A 291 8.95 -3.48 13.29
C ARG A 291 8.52 -2.11 12.77
N LEU A 292 7.25 -2.03 12.42
CA LEU A 292 6.60 -0.83 11.93
C LEU A 292 5.44 -0.48 12.86
N ILE A 293 5.40 0.77 13.31
CA ILE A 293 4.21 1.32 13.98
C ILE A 293 3.22 1.74 12.88
N ARG A 294 2.07 1.07 12.83
CA ARG A 294 1.00 1.38 11.87
C ARG A 294 -0.19 1.98 12.62
N GLN A 295 -0.77 3.03 12.05
CA GLN A 295 -2.08 3.50 12.49
C GLN A 295 -3.16 2.65 11.81
N GLN A 296 -3.99 1.96 12.59
CA GLN A 296 -5.14 1.24 12.07
C GLN A 296 -6.17 2.23 11.52
N ALA A 297 -6.62 2.00 10.29
CA ALA A 297 -7.56 2.89 9.60
C ALA A 297 -8.90 3.06 10.34
N VAL A 298 -9.39 1.99 10.98
CA VAL A 298 -10.71 1.95 11.63
C VAL A 298 -10.68 2.58 13.02
N THR A 299 -9.73 2.17 13.87
CA THR A 299 -9.69 2.56 15.29
C THR A 299 -8.82 3.79 15.55
N ARG A 300 -7.97 4.18 14.60
CA ARG A 300 -6.86 5.14 14.77
C ARG A 300 -5.83 4.73 15.82
N ASN A 301 -5.92 3.52 16.38
CA ASN A 301 -4.93 2.98 17.30
C ASN A 301 -3.64 2.65 16.56
N PHE A 302 -2.53 2.73 17.28
CA PHE A 302 -1.24 2.30 16.77
C PHE A 302 -1.03 0.82 17.07
N VAL A 303 -0.66 0.04 16.06
CA VAL A 303 -0.30 -1.36 16.18
C VAL A 303 1.10 -1.54 15.66
N ILE A 304 1.92 -2.25 16.44
CA ILE A 304 3.26 -2.64 16.01
C ILE A 304 3.13 -3.95 15.22
N ALA A 305 3.57 -3.92 13.98
CA ALA A 305 3.60 -5.09 13.11
C ALA A 305 5.02 -5.31 12.56
N GLY A 306 5.35 -6.54 12.25
CA GLY A 306 6.54 -6.90 11.50
C GLY A 306 6.41 -6.52 10.02
N GLU A 307 7.54 -6.17 9.44
CA GLU A 307 7.72 -5.82 8.04
C GLU A 307 8.94 -6.55 7.49
N VAL A 308 8.78 -7.17 6.32
CA VAL A 308 9.88 -7.80 5.58
C VAL A 308 9.99 -7.13 4.21
N ILE A 309 11.10 -6.47 3.93
CA ILE A 309 11.37 -5.88 2.61
C ILE A 309 12.48 -6.68 1.96
N ILE A 310 12.27 -7.12 0.72
CA ILE A 310 13.26 -7.85 -0.06
C ILE A 310 13.52 -7.07 -1.34
N THR A 311 14.78 -6.74 -1.56
CA THR A 311 15.25 -6.04 -2.75
C THR A 311 16.21 -6.90 -3.56
N ASN A 312 16.26 -6.65 -4.86
CA ASN A 312 17.23 -7.26 -5.77
C ASN A 312 18.49 -6.38 -5.92
N ARG A 313 19.44 -6.85 -6.73
CA ARG A 313 20.67 -6.12 -7.07
C ARG A 313 20.40 -4.71 -7.64
N ASP A 314 19.32 -4.57 -8.40
CA ASP A 314 18.92 -3.31 -9.03
C ASP A 314 18.12 -2.41 -8.09
N LYS A 315 18.12 -2.70 -6.78
CA LYS A 315 17.54 -1.83 -5.75
C LYS A 315 16.02 -1.67 -5.83
N SER A 316 15.38 -2.50 -6.63
CA SER A 316 13.93 -2.57 -6.70
C SER A 316 13.40 -3.50 -5.62
N ILE A 317 12.31 -3.10 -4.96
CA ILE A 317 11.58 -4.00 -4.06
C ILE A 317 10.97 -5.09 -4.92
N VAL A 318 11.38 -6.34 -4.65
CA VAL A 318 10.80 -7.52 -5.28
C VAL A 318 9.70 -8.11 -4.41
N ARG A 319 9.89 -8.15 -3.09
CA ARG A 319 8.86 -8.64 -2.16
C ARG A 319 8.70 -7.66 -0.99
N TYR A 320 7.46 -7.46 -0.59
CA TYR A 320 7.09 -6.60 0.52
C TYR A 320 6.08 -7.31 1.40
N VAL A 321 6.47 -7.75 2.59
CA VAL A 321 5.57 -8.33 3.57
C VAL A 321 5.23 -7.25 4.59
N ASP A 322 3.95 -6.94 4.74
CA ASP A 322 3.45 -6.01 5.74
C ASP A 322 2.44 -6.70 6.68
N ALA A 323 2.15 -6.06 7.82
CA ALA A 323 1.22 -6.56 8.83
C ALA A 323 1.61 -7.92 9.47
N MET A 324 2.88 -8.31 9.43
CA MET A 324 3.30 -9.59 9.99
C MET A 324 3.23 -9.57 11.52
N HIS A 325 2.77 -10.66 12.12
CA HIS A 325 2.79 -10.83 13.57
C HIS A 325 4.23 -11.02 14.01
N ILE A 326 4.72 -10.14 14.89
CA ILE A 326 6.14 -10.09 15.29
C ILE A 326 6.64 -11.44 15.85
N PRO A 327 5.93 -12.12 16.76
CA PRO A 327 6.33 -13.46 17.21
C PRO A 327 6.46 -14.49 16.08
N CYS A 328 5.67 -14.37 15.00
CA CYS A 328 5.80 -15.26 13.85
C CYS A 328 7.06 -14.92 13.03
N MET A 329 7.26 -13.63 12.73
CA MET A 329 8.45 -13.12 12.03
C MET A 329 9.74 -13.49 12.76
N MET A 330 9.69 -13.57 14.08
CA MET A 330 10.83 -13.91 14.94
C MET A 330 10.90 -15.38 15.31
N SER A 331 9.97 -16.20 14.86
CA SER A 331 9.98 -17.61 15.23
C SER A 331 11.17 -18.32 14.58
N PRO A 332 11.83 -19.25 15.30
CA PRO A 332 12.88 -20.08 14.73
C PRO A 332 12.48 -20.75 13.42
N LYS A 333 11.25 -21.27 13.38
CA LYS A 333 10.68 -21.93 12.21
C LYS A 333 10.63 -21.00 10.99
N PHE A 334 10.17 -19.76 11.16
CA PHE A 334 10.10 -18.80 10.06
C PHE A 334 11.50 -18.38 9.61
N LEU A 335 12.37 -18.00 10.55
CA LEU A 335 13.72 -17.53 10.23
C LEU A 335 14.55 -18.61 9.54
N ASP A 336 14.43 -19.88 9.97
CA ASP A 336 15.18 -20.99 9.37
C ASP A 336 14.67 -21.31 7.97
N ALA A 337 13.34 -21.43 7.82
CA ALA A 337 12.74 -21.68 6.52
C ALA A 337 13.01 -20.54 5.51
N PHE A 338 13.00 -19.29 5.98
CA PHE A 338 13.16 -18.13 5.14
C PHE A 338 14.63 -17.82 4.87
N LEU A 339 15.48 -17.62 5.88
CA LEU A 339 16.83 -17.05 5.69
C LEU A 339 17.88 -18.09 5.27
N THR A 340 17.83 -19.32 5.78
CA THR A 340 18.85 -20.36 5.52
C THR A 340 19.13 -20.58 4.02
N PRO A 341 18.12 -20.69 3.15
CA PRO A 341 18.34 -20.94 1.72
C PRO A 341 18.49 -19.66 0.88
N ILE A 342 18.40 -18.48 1.48
CA ILE A 342 18.49 -17.22 0.74
C ILE A 342 19.95 -16.88 0.47
N ARG A 343 20.21 -16.41 -0.75
CA ARG A 343 21.49 -15.80 -1.15
C ARG A 343 21.61 -14.39 -0.58
N LEU A 344 21.60 -14.34 0.74
CA LEU A 344 21.49 -13.12 1.53
C LEU A 344 22.85 -12.47 1.55
N VAL A 345 22.97 -11.32 0.89
CA VAL A 345 24.22 -10.55 0.91
C VAL A 345 24.15 -9.35 1.83
N TRP A 346 22.93 -8.93 2.16
CA TRP A 346 22.65 -7.80 3.03
C TRP A 346 21.45 -8.09 3.92
N LEU A 347 21.57 -7.80 5.21
CA LEU A 347 20.51 -7.95 6.20
C LEU A 347 20.37 -6.67 7.03
N SER A 348 19.21 -6.02 7.00
CA SER A 348 18.79 -5.07 8.04
C SER A 348 17.87 -5.75 9.02
N ILE A 349 18.16 -5.61 10.30
CA ILE A 349 17.40 -6.28 11.35
C ILE A 349 17.42 -5.48 12.64
N GLU A 350 16.30 -5.45 13.36
CA GLU A 350 16.28 -4.85 14.70
C GLU A 350 17.11 -5.66 15.69
N LEU A 351 17.77 -4.98 16.64
CA LEU A 351 18.61 -5.63 17.63
C LEU A 351 17.91 -6.79 18.39
N PRO A 352 16.65 -6.67 18.87
CA PRO A 352 15.96 -7.79 19.52
C PRO A 352 15.81 -9.01 18.61
N SER A 353 15.56 -8.77 17.32
CA SER A 353 15.40 -9.80 16.30
C SER A 353 16.72 -10.50 15.98
N LEU A 354 17.83 -9.74 15.96
CA LEU A 354 19.17 -10.30 15.80
C LEU A 354 19.54 -11.24 16.96
N ARG A 355 19.09 -10.97 18.19
CA ARG A 355 19.33 -11.87 19.33
C ARG A 355 18.72 -13.25 19.11
N GLU A 356 17.51 -13.30 18.56
CA GLU A 356 16.86 -14.57 18.24
C GLU A 356 17.62 -15.34 17.13
N LEU A 357 18.15 -14.64 16.12
CA LEU A 357 19.03 -15.28 15.13
C LEU A 357 20.31 -15.85 15.75
N CYS A 358 20.90 -15.12 16.69
CA CYS A 358 22.13 -15.54 17.35
C CYS A 358 21.90 -16.82 18.17
N LYS A 359 20.79 -16.91 18.91
CA LYS A 359 20.37 -18.14 19.64
C LYS A 359 20.27 -19.36 18.73
N LEU A 360 19.87 -19.14 17.48
CA LEU A 360 19.71 -20.17 16.47
C LEU A 360 21.02 -20.53 15.74
N LYS A 361 22.13 -19.84 16.04
CA LYS A 361 23.46 -20.08 15.49
C LYS A 361 23.46 -20.12 13.96
N PHE A 362 22.73 -19.19 13.34
CA PHE A 362 22.62 -19.12 11.89
C PHE A 362 23.98 -18.99 11.22
N LYS A 363 24.12 -19.69 10.10
CA LYS A 363 25.25 -19.53 9.18
C LYS A 363 24.79 -18.70 7.98
N MET A 364 25.45 -17.58 7.75
CA MET A 364 25.16 -16.67 6.66
C MET A 364 26.43 -16.42 5.83
N PRO A 365 26.91 -17.45 5.10
CA PRO A 365 28.21 -17.39 4.43
C PRO A 365 28.29 -16.33 3.33
N GLN A 366 27.17 -15.85 2.81
CA GLN A 366 27.15 -14.83 1.75
C GLN A 366 26.91 -13.41 2.28
N LEU A 367 26.61 -13.27 3.59
CA LEU A 367 26.31 -11.98 4.19
C LEU A 367 27.56 -11.12 4.20
N ARG A 368 27.47 -9.95 3.56
CA ARG A 368 28.56 -8.96 3.49
C ARG A 368 28.27 -7.71 4.31
N THR A 369 27.00 -7.38 4.47
CA THR A 369 26.57 -6.21 5.22
C THR A 369 25.48 -6.57 6.20
N LEU A 370 25.70 -6.24 7.47
CA LEU A 370 24.72 -6.35 8.53
C LEU A 370 24.38 -4.95 9.01
N CYS A 371 23.12 -4.56 8.90
CA CYS A 371 22.60 -3.31 9.44
C CYS A 371 21.73 -3.62 10.65
N VAL A 372 22.13 -3.12 11.82
CA VAL A 372 21.45 -3.33 13.08
C VAL A 372 20.64 -2.08 13.40
N VAL A 373 19.32 -2.20 13.35
CA VAL A 373 18.41 -1.12 13.75
C VAL A 373 18.30 -1.12 15.28
N ILE A 374 18.80 -0.06 15.90
CA ILE A 374 18.95 0.05 17.35
C ILE A 374 18.09 1.17 17.93
N THR A 375 17.52 0.91 19.10
CA THR A 375 17.05 1.97 20.03
C THR A 375 18.13 2.36 21.03
N GLY A 376 19.26 1.65 21.00
CA GLY A 376 20.40 1.69 21.91
C GLY A 376 21.12 0.34 21.86
N LEU A 377 22.41 0.33 22.16
CA LEU A 377 23.18 -0.88 22.45
C LEU A 377 23.26 -0.96 23.98
N SER A 378 22.29 -1.60 24.64
CA SER A 378 22.43 -1.83 26.08
C SER A 378 23.50 -2.88 26.34
N ALA A 379 24.26 -2.74 27.42
CA ALA A 379 25.30 -3.68 27.90
C ALA A 379 24.83 -5.12 28.23
N THR A 380 23.62 -5.49 27.80
CA THR A 380 23.14 -6.87 27.84
C THR A 380 23.99 -7.71 26.88
N ARG A 381 24.96 -8.45 27.44
CA ARG A 381 25.73 -9.48 26.74
C ARG A 381 24.79 -10.40 25.96
N MET A 382 25.21 -10.79 24.77
CA MET A 382 24.56 -11.87 24.02
C MET A 382 25.02 -13.17 24.68
N ASP A 383 24.10 -14.03 25.14
CA ASP A 383 24.38 -15.23 25.95
C ASP A 383 25.16 -16.33 25.18
N GLY A 384 26.38 -16.04 24.71
CA GLY A 384 27.27 -16.98 24.02
C GLY A 384 26.81 -17.45 22.63
N ALA A 385 25.71 -16.90 22.13
CA ALA A 385 25.13 -17.24 20.85
C ALA A 385 25.55 -16.18 19.81
N ALA A 386 26.12 -16.64 18.69
CA ALA A 386 26.66 -15.78 17.64
C ALA A 386 26.20 -16.30 16.27
N ILE A 387 26.11 -15.38 15.30
CA ILE A 387 25.93 -15.73 13.90
C ILE A 387 27.29 -15.94 13.23
N ASP A 388 27.36 -16.89 12.32
CA ASP A 388 28.56 -17.20 11.54
C ASP A 388 28.46 -16.53 10.17
N CYS A 389 29.16 -15.40 10.02
CA CYS A 389 29.16 -14.57 8.81
C CYS A 389 30.60 -14.31 8.32
N PRO A 390 31.27 -15.32 7.73
CA PRO A 390 32.70 -15.25 7.40
C PRO A 390 33.06 -14.22 6.34
N ASN A 391 32.08 -13.74 5.57
CA ASN A 391 32.27 -12.74 4.52
C ASN A 391 31.74 -11.35 4.91
N LEU A 392 31.43 -11.12 6.19
CA LEU A 392 30.96 -9.83 6.67
C LEU A 392 32.07 -8.78 6.52
N ARG A 393 31.75 -7.66 5.87
CA ARG A 393 32.65 -6.53 5.63
C ARG A 393 32.15 -5.25 6.24
N THR A 394 30.84 -5.06 6.29
CA THR A 394 30.24 -3.81 6.77
C THR A 394 29.26 -4.10 7.90
N LEU A 395 29.44 -3.41 9.02
CA LEU A 395 28.52 -3.41 10.15
C LEU A 395 27.93 -2.00 10.30
N ALA A 396 26.65 -1.85 9.99
CA ALA A 396 25.95 -0.59 10.14
C ALA A 396 25.09 -0.57 11.41
N PHE A 397 25.06 0.57 12.09
CA PHE A 397 24.13 0.84 13.18
C PHE A 397 23.21 1.98 12.75
N GLU A 398 21.92 1.66 12.69
CA GLU A 398 20.87 2.58 12.28
C GLU A 398 19.96 2.89 13.45
N ARG A 399 19.70 4.17 13.68
CA ARG A 399 18.72 4.59 14.67
C ARG A 399 17.31 4.16 14.25
N ASN A 400 16.58 3.52 15.17
CA ASN A 400 15.15 3.31 14.99
C ASN A 400 14.39 4.65 14.99
N CYS A 401 13.60 4.92 13.95
CA CYS A 401 12.86 6.19 13.79
C CYS A 401 11.84 6.49 14.90
N ILE A 402 11.54 5.52 15.76
CA ILE A 402 10.59 5.65 16.87
C ILE A 402 11.23 6.33 18.09
N VAL A 403 12.57 6.30 18.22
CA VAL A 403 13.27 6.86 19.38
C VAL A 403 13.96 8.18 19.06
N GLY A 404 14.25 8.95 20.12
CA GLY A 404 15.01 10.20 20.04
C GLY A 404 16.48 9.96 19.70
N ASP A 405 17.39 10.69 20.33
CA ASP A 405 18.82 10.49 20.06
C ASP A 405 19.30 9.14 20.59
N VAL A 406 20.04 8.40 19.77
CA VAL A 406 20.72 7.17 20.17
C VAL A 406 22.22 7.45 20.28
N ALA A 407 22.79 7.13 21.43
CA ALA A 407 24.23 7.25 21.70
C ALA A 407 24.78 5.87 22.08
N ILE A 408 25.95 5.51 21.55
CA ILE A 408 26.62 4.24 21.82
C ILE A 408 28.11 4.47 22.05
N THR A 409 28.73 3.66 22.91
CA THR A 409 30.17 3.75 23.17
C THR A 409 30.97 2.82 22.26
N TRP A 410 32.26 3.09 22.09
CA TRP A 410 33.16 2.18 21.37
C TRP A 410 33.28 0.81 22.03
N ASP A 411 33.25 0.76 23.35
CA ASP A 411 33.25 -0.49 24.10
C ASP A 411 31.99 -1.33 23.80
N ASP A 412 30.81 -0.70 23.70
CA ASP A 412 29.58 -1.41 23.33
C ASP A 412 29.68 -2.02 21.93
N ILE A 413 30.29 -1.30 20.99
CA ILE A 413 30.49 -1.77 19.60
C ILE A 413 31.45 -2.95 19.58
N ASN A 414 32.61 -2.84 20.25
CA ASN A 414 33.60 -3.91 20.32
C ASN A 414 33.02 -5.18 20.98
N ASN A 415 32.33 -5.00 22.11
CA ASN A 415 31.65 -6.11 22.79
C ASN A 415 30.58 -6.74 21.88
N PHE A 416 29.79 -5.93 21.17
CA PHE A 416 28.80 -6.43 20.22
C PHE A 416 29.46 -7.27 19.11
N ILE A 417 30.55 -6.81 18.51
CA ILE A 417 31.27 -7.52 17.43
C ILE A 417 31.77 -8.88 17.94
N LEU A 418 32.45 -8.89 19.09
CA LEU A 418 33.06 -10.09 19.66
C LEU A 418 31.99 -11.12 20.08
N ASP A 419 30.92 -10.65 20.73
CA ASP A 419 29.88 -11.52 21.26
C ASP A 419 28.93 -12.05 20.15
N THR A 420 28.68 -11.25 19.11
CA THR A 420 27.61 -11.51 18.14
C THR A 420 28.09 -12.09 16.82
N LEU A 421 29.26 -11.66 16.32
CA LEU A 421 29.67 -11.91 14.93
C LEU A 421 30.82 -12.90 14.79
N LYS A 422 31.60 -13.11 15.86
CA LYS A 422 32.81 -13.96 15.87
C LYS A 422 33.63 -13.79 14.58
N PRO A 423 34.07 -12.55 14.27
CA PRO A 423 34.84 -12.30 13.05
C PRO A 423 36.10 -13.17 13.03
N THR A 424 36.54 -13.57 11.84
CA THR A 424 37.85 -14.22 11.71
C THR A 424 38.96 -13.20 11.96
N ASP A 425 40.11 -13.62 12.48
CA ASP A 425 41.18 -12.72 12.95
C ASP A 425 41.62 -11.68 11.90
N ASP A 426 41.50 -12.00 10.61
CA ASP A 426 41.88 -11.12 9.49
C ASP A 426 40.76 -10.19 8.98
N THR A 427 39.58 -10.21 9.60
CA THR A 427 38.42 -9.44 9.10
C THR A 427 38.46 -8.00 9.60
N ALA A 428 38.83 -7.06 8.73
CA ALA A 428 38.67 -5.63 8.97
C ALA A 428 37.24 -5.18 8.59
N LEU A 429 36.43 -4.83 9.58
CA LEU A 429 35.06 -4.35 9.40
C LEU A 429 35.02 -2.83 9.19
N GLU A 430 34.25 -2.41 8.19
CA GLU A 430 33.79 -1.04 8.05
C GLU A 430 32.56 -0.82 8.93
N VAL A 431 32.63 0.12 9.87
CA VAL A 431 31.54 0.45 10.79
C VAL A 431 30.84 1.73 10.32
N VAL A 432 29.53 1.66 10.11
CA VAL A 432 28.73 2.76 9.58
C VAL A 432 27.68 3.21 10.59
N PHE A 433 27.56 4.50 10.87
CA PHE A 433 26.56 5.06 11.78
C PHE A 433 25.54 5.93 11.04
N ARG A 434 24.24 5.68 11.27
CA ARG A 434 23.14 6.49 10.73
C ARG A 434 22.19 6.95 11.81
N GLY A 435 22.18 8.26 12.07
CA GLY A 435 21.37 8.84 13.14
C GLY A 435 21.79 8.36 14.54
N VAL A 436 22.96 7.75 14.65
CA VAL A 436 23.56 7.24 15.90
C VAL A 436 24.78 8.09 16.21
N ARG A 437 24.88 8.56 17.45
CA ARG A 437 26.05 9.29 17.96
C ARG A 437 27.00 8.31 18.65
N THR A 438 28.29 8.42 18.37
CA THR A 438 29.33 7.74 19.13
C THR A 438 29.75 8.62 20.31
N VAL A 439 30.05 8.01 21.45
CA VAL A 439 30.51 8.69 22.67
C VAL A 439 31.77 8.01 23.18
N GLY A 440 32.77 8.80 23.58
CA GLY A 440 34.07 8.34 24.05
C GLY A 440 35.17 8.52 23.00
N ASP A 441 36.40 8.27 23.42
CA ASP A 441 37.58 8.37 22.56
C ASP A 441 37.54 7.25 21.51
N GLU A 442 37.82 7.59 20.24
CA GLU A 442 37.90 6.63 19.14
C GLU A 442 39.13 5.73 19.32
N ALA A 443 39.00 4.72 20.16
CA ALA A 443 39.92 3.60 20.18
C ALA A 443 39.43 2.58 19.12
N MET A 444 39.98 2.67 17.91
CA MET A 444 39.72 1.66 16.87
C MET A 444 40.18 0.30 17.41
N GLY A 445 39.22 -0.57 17.77
CA GLY A 445 39.50 -1.95 18.14
C GLY A 445 40.09 -2.72 16.95
N GLY A 446 40.81 -3.81 17.22
CA GLY A 446 41.59 -4.53 16.19
C GLY A 446 40.78 -5.03 14.98
N HIS A 447 39.46 -5.17 15.09
CA HIS A 447 38.58 -5.61 13.99
C HIS A 447 37.90 -4.46 13.23
N ILE A 448 38.08 -3.19 13.62
CA ILE A 448 37.46 -2.03 12.97
C ILE A 448 38.50 -1.40 12.03
N GLY A 449 38.28 -1.54 10.72
CA GLY A 449 39.18 -1.01 9.70
C GLY A 449 38.87 0.44 9.31
N SER A 450 37.60 0.83 9.33
CA SER A 450 37.16 2.18 9.00
C SER A 450 35.82 2.53 9.66
N VAL A 451 35.57 3.84 9.80
CA VAL A 451 34.36 4.38 10.43
C VAL A 451 33.74 5.44 9.52
N VAL A 452 32.44 5.32 9.24
CA VAL A 452 31.69 6.26 8.39
C VAL A 452 30.47 6.79 9.12
N HIS A 453 30.31 8.12 9.16
CA HIS A 453 29.15 8.78 9.76
C HIS A 453 28.24 9.39 8.70
N HIS A 454 27.04 8.85 8.55
CA HIS A 454 26.00 9.40 7.69
C HIS A 454 25.10 10.35 8.47
N LYS A 455 25.16 11.65 8.13
CA LYS A 455 24.23 12.65 8.68
C LYS A 455 22.83 12.36 8.12
N GLU A 456 21.92 11.96 8.98
CA GLU A 456 20.53 11.73 8.61
C GLU A 456 19.91 13.08 8.19
N LYS A 457 19.46 13.21 6.93
CA LYS A 457 18.55 14.30 6.58
C LYS A 457 17.26 14.06 7.37
N PRO A 458 16.75 15.03 8.14
CA PRO A 458 15.53 14.83 8.90
C PRO A 458 14.43 14.36 7.96
N ALA A 459 13.92 13.15 8.21
CA ALA A 459 12.87 12.57 7.39
C ALA A 459 11.65 13.50 7.49
N LEU A 460 11.35 14.22 6.40
CA LEU A 460 10.11 14.96 6.29
C LEU A 460 8.97 13.96 6.43
N LEU A 461 8.23 14.01 7.54
CA LEU A 461 7.06 13.18 7.76
C LEU A 461 6.15 13.30 6.52
N PRO A 462 5.82 12.19 5.84
CA PRO A 462 5.08 12.26 4.61
C PRO A 462 3.73 12.94 4.82
N LYS A 463 3.42 13.94 3.99
CA LYS A 463 2.09 14.58 3.98
C LYS A 463 1.03 13.51 3.72
N ARG A 464 -0.06 13.56 4.49
CA ARG A 464 -1.12 12.55 4.71
C ARG A 464 -1.88 11.93 3.49
N ARG A 465 -1.43 12.04 2.24
CA ARG A 465 -2.20 11.59 1.06
C ARG A 465 -1.65 10.30 0.44
N ALA A 466 -2.53 9.28 0.38
CA ALA A 466 -2.36 7.91 -0.15
C ALA A 466 -1.52 6.95 0.73
N ALA A 467 -2.17 6.35 1.74
CA ALA A 467 -1.54 5.53 2.78
C ALA A 467 -0.74 4.31 2.27
N ASP A 468 -1.14 3.68 1.15
CA ASP A 468 -0.49 2.46 0.67
C ASP A 468 0.75 2.74 -0.19
N ALA A 469 0.69 3.70 -1.12
CA ALA A 469 1.84 4.08 -1.95
C ALA A 469 2.94 4.76 -1.11
N LEU A 470 2.56 5.52 -0.07
CA LEU A 470 3.49 6.16 0.86
C LEU A 470 4.30 5.17 1.70
N GLN A 471 3.77 3.97 1.97
CA GLN A 471 4.50 2.97 2.78
C GLN A 471 5.65 2.34 1.99
N GLU A 472 5.41 2.00 0.72
CA GLU A 472 6.46 1.46 -0.15
C GLU A 472 7.50 2.51 -0.52
N GLU A 473 7.08 3.74 -0.81
CA GLU A 473 8.02 4.85 -1.04
C GLU A 473 8.81 5.15 0.24
N GLY A 474 8.19 5.08 1.42
CA GLY A 474 8.86 5.19 2.70
C GLY A 474 9.84 4.04 2.96
N ALA A 475 9.53 2.82 2.54
CA ALA A 475 10.43 1.67 2.57
C ALA A 475 11.63 1.88 1.63
N LEU A 476 11.40 2.33 0.38
CA LEU A 476 12.47 2.64 -0.57
C LEU A 476 13.37 3.76 -0.05
N ARG A 477 12.81 4.86 0.49
CA ARG A 477 13.59 5.96 1.09
C ARG A 477 14.41 5.52 2.31
N ARG A 478 13.90 4.58 3.12
CA ARG A 478 14.68 3.98 4.20
C ARG A 478 15.90 3.23 3.66
N LEU A 479 15.77 2.62 2.48
CA LEU A 479 16.86 1.91 1.81
C LEU A 479 17.73 2.83 0.93
N GLU A 480 17.29 4.03 0.55
CA GLU A 480 17.93 4.91 -0.44
C GLU A 480 19.41 5.23 -0.15
N TRP A 481 19.75 5.62 1.06
CA TRP A 481 21.15 5.85 1.45
C TRP A 481 22.01 4.57 1.38
N MET A 482 21.41 3.40 1.63
CA MET A 482 22.05 2.09 1.51
C MET A 482 22.37 1.76 0.07
N MET A 483 21.69 2.45 -0.83
CA MET A 483 21.79 2.33 -2.26
C MET A 483 22.76 3.40 -2.81
N ASP A 484 22.93 4.54 -2.16
CA ASP A 484 23.77 5.64 -2.66
C ASP A 484 25.28 5.48 -2.41
N ASP A 485 25.70 4.69 -1.41
CA ASP A 485 27.12 4.33 -1.27
C ASP A 485 27.55 3.36 -2.38
N PRO A 486 28.80 3.46 -2.90
CA PRO A 486 29.23 2.66 -4.02
C PRO A 486 29.32 1.19 -3.61
N TRP A 487 28.24 0.45 -3.92
CA TRP A 487 28.27 -0.96 -4.29
C TRP A 487 29.31 -1.26 -5.41
N ALA A 488 30.05 -0.26 -5.91
CA ALA A 488 31.05 -0.35 -6.96
C ALA A 488 32.22 -1.30 -6.63
N GLY A 489 32.50 -1.62 -5.35
CA GLY A 489 33.46 -2.66 -5.00
C GLY A 489 33.02 -4.09 -5.39
N TRP A 490 31.79 -4.27 -5.88
CA TRP A 490 31.19 -5.58 -6.24
C TRP A 490 31.27 -5.89 -7.73
N MET A 491 31.62 -4.91 -8.57
CA MET A 491 31.84 -5.19 -9.98
C MET A 491 33.31 -5.58 -10.12
N PRO A 492 33.65 -6.77 -10.64
CA PRO A 492 34.91 -6.83 -11.38
C PRO A 492 34.84 -5.67 -12.37
N VAL A 493 35.80 -4.76 -12.29
CA VAL A 493 36.02 -3.79 -13.36
C VAL A 493 36.06 -4.65 -14.61
N LYS A 494 35.10 -4.45 -15.53
CA LYS A 494 35.25 -5.07 -16.85
C LYS A 494 36.55 -4.51 -17.39
N GLU A 495 37.58 -5.36 -17.45
CA GLU A 495 38.76 -5.10 -18.26
C GLU A 495 38.33 -4.84 -19.71
#